data_AF-A0A816DXX6-F1
#
_entry.id   AF-A0A816DXX6-F1
#
_cell.length_a   1.000
_cell.length_b   1.000
_cell.length_c   1.000
_cell.angle_alpha   90.00
_cell.angle_beta   90.00
_cell.angle_gamma   90.00
#
_symmetry.space_group_name_H-M   'P 1'
#
loop_
_entity.id
_entity.type
_entity.pdbx_description
1 polymer ?
#
loop_
_entity_poly.entity_id
_entity_poly.type
_entity_poly.pdbx_seq_one_letter_code
_entity_poly.pdbx_strand_id
1 'polypeptide(L)'
;RVAISTIIVYGIPMSFLAVIYLWISQYVRTTTSTVSTVQHRMHIKRHTEMLKRVLIPVFILLALGTPCILFIVSAAIENNGTINYLCYRISFFFVSLGTNIMPIAIILLTPNLKAAIGRRRSRKITSITVLGTKTLTVPTLNLDSG
;
A
#
# COMPACT_ATOMS: atom_id res chain seq x y z
N ARG A 1 3.79 18.42 -28.46
CA ARG A 1 4.64 17.19 -28.46
C ARG A 1 4.74 16.56 -27.08
N VAL A 2 5.04 17.35 -26.03
CA VAL A 2 5.13 16.86 -24.64
C VAL A 2 3.84 16.16 -24.16
N ALA A 3 2.66 16.75 -24.42
CA ALA A 3 1.37 16.15 -24.05
C ALA A 3 1.17 14.72 -24.59
N ILE A 4 1.47 14.51 -25.87
CA ILE A 4 1.32 13.20 -26.54
C ILE A 4 2.27 12.17 -25.93
N SER A 5 3.52 12.56 -25.67
CA SER A 5 4.50 11.69 -24.99
C SER A 5 4.04 11.32 -23.58
N THR A 6 3.52 12.29 -22.80
CA THR A 6 2.99 12.03 -21.46
C THR A 6 1.79 11.07 -21.49
N ILE A 7 0.85 11.27 -22.42
CA ILE A 7 -0.32 10.37 -22.57
C ILE A 7 0.13 8.96 -22.91
N ILE A 8 1.12 8.79 -23.79
CA ILE A 8 1.61 7.45 -24.16
C ILE A 8 2.34 6.80 -22.97
N VAL A 9 3.23 7.53 -22.31
CA VAL A 9 4.07 6.99 -21.22
C VAL A 9 3.25 6.66 -19.97
N TYR A 10 2.24 7.47 -19.64
CA TYR A 10 1.46 7.29 -18.40
C TYR A 10 0.04 6.79 -18.63
N GLY A 11 -0.61 7.21 -19.72
CA GLY A 11 -1.98 6.83 -20.02
C GLY A 11 -2.12 5.36 -20.41
N ILE A 12 -1.19 4.81 -21.22
CA ILE A 12 -1.24 3.39 -21.64
C ILE A 12 -1.07 2.44 -20.46
N PRO A 13 -0.06 2.59 -19.57
CA PRO A 13 0.05 1.72 -18.40
C PRO A 13 -1.15 1.81 -17.46
N MET A 14 -1.71 3.01 -17.30
CA MET A 14 -2.87 3.23 -16.42
C MET A 14 -4.16 2.64 -16.99
N SER A 15 -4.39 2.77 -18.30
CA SER A 15 -5.54 2.13 -18.94
C SER A 15 -5.42 0.60 -18.90
N PHE A 16 -4.22 0.06 -19.11
CA PHE A 16 -3.95 -1.36 -18.97
C PHE A 16 -4.21 -1.86 -17.54
N LEU A 17 -3.74 -1.12 -16.52
CA LEU A 17 -4.03 -1.40 -15.12
C LEU A 17 -5.53 -1.35 -14.81
N ALA A 18 -6.26 -0.39 -15.37
CA ALA A 18 -7.72 -0.28 -15.20
C ALA A 18 -8.46 -1.47 -15.81
N VAL A 19 -8.06 -1.94 -17.00
CA VAL A 19 -8.65 -3.13 -17.64
C VAL A 19 -8.39 -4.38 -16.79
N ILE A 20 -7.14 -4.57 -16.34
CA ILE A 20 -6.78 -5.69 -15.45
C ILE A 20 -7.62 -5.64 -14.17
N TYR A 21 -7.75 -4.45 -13.56
CA TYR A 21 -8.56 -4.26 -12.36
C TYR A 21 -10.02 -4.67 -12.58
N LEU A 22 -10.64 -4.21 -13.67
CA LEU A 22 -12.02 -4.55 -13.99
C LEU A 22 -12.19 -6.04 -14.23
N TRP A 23 -11.26 -6.67 -14.97
CA TRP A 23 -11.30 -8.08 -15.27
C TRP A 23 -11.19 -8.94 -14.00
N ILE A 24 -10.24 -8.60 -13.13
CA ILE A 24 -10.05 -9.23 -11.82
C ILE A 24 -11.30 -9.04 -10.94
N SER A 25 -11.86 -7.82 -10.90
CA SER A 25 -13.05 -7.51 -10.11
C SER A 25 -14.28 -8.29 -10.59
N GLN A 26 -14.47 -8.43 -11.90
CA GLN A 26 -15.55 -9.23 -12.47
C GLN A 26 -15.37 -10.71 -12.15
N TYR A 27 -14.14 -11.24 -12.31
CA TYR A 27 -13.82 -12.62 -11.97
C TYR A 27 -14.21 -12.95 -10.51
N VAL A 28 -13.80 -12.11 -9.55
CA VAL A 28 -14.16 -12.29 -8.13
C VAL A 28 -15.67 -12.32 -7.90
N ARG A 29 -16.40 -11.43 -8.57
CA ARG A 29 -17.85 -11.31 -8.42
C ARG A 29 -18.55 -12.59 -8.90
N THR A 30 -18.15 -13.12 -10.06
CA THR A 30 -18.70 -14.35 -10.64
C THR A 30 -18.33 -15.58 -9.81
N THR A 31 -17.09 -15.66 -9.31
CA THR A 31 -16.69 -16.79 -8.44
C THR A 31 -17.44 -16.79 -7.11
N THR A 32 -17.82 -15.63 -6.58
CA THR A 32 -18.51 -15.54 -5.29
C THR A 32 -19.98 -15.99 -5.38
N SER A 33 -20.66 -15.80 -6.52
CA SER A 33 -22.08 -16.14 -6.69
C SER A 33 -22.37 -17.64 -6.86
N THR A 34 -21.39 -18.44 -7.32
CA THR A 34 -21.63 -19.82 -7.79
C THR A 34 -21.32 -20.90 -6.75
N VAL A 35 -21.03 -20.54 -5.50
CA VAL A 35 -20.51 -21.49 -4.50
C VAL A 35 -21.59 -21.94 -3.50
N SER A 36 -22.13 -23.14 -3.72
CA SER A 36 -23.15 -23.77 -2.86
C SER A 36 -22.56 -24.64 -1.73
N THR A 37 -21.31 -25.12 -1.83
CA THR A 37 -20.70 -26.03 -0.85
C THR A 37 -19.74 -25.34 0.14
N VAL A 38 -19.88 -25.66 1.43
CA VAL A 38 -19.18 -25.01 2.56
C VAL A 38 -17.65 -25.16 2.47
N GLN A 39 -17.14 -26.32 2.04
CA GLN A 39 -15.70 -26.54 1.85
C GLN A 39 -15.12 -25.69 0.69
N HIS A 40 -15.86 -25.52 -0.41
CA HIS A 40 -15.43 -24.62 -1.48
C HIS A 40 -15.47 -23.16 -1.05
N ARG A 41 -16.44 -22.76 -0.21
CA ARG A 41 -16.48 -21.40 0.35
C ARG A 41 -15.21 -21.04 1.12
N MET A 42 -14.67 -21.95 1.92
CA MET A 42 -13.44 -21.71 2.70
C MET A 42 -12.23 -21.47 1.78
N HIS A 43 -12.04 -22.31 0.76
CA HIS A 43 -10.93 -22.17 -0.18
C HIS A 43 -11.06 -20.89 -1.02
N ILE A 44 -12.26 -20.60 -1.51
CA ILE A 44 -12.55 -19.41 -2.33
C ILE A 44 -12.42 -18.11 -1.52
N LYS A 45 -12.76 -18.12 -0.23
CA LYS A 45 -12.55 -16.97 0.67
C LYS A 45 -11.08 -16.61 0.79
N ARG A 46 -10.17 -17.60 0.81
CA ARG A 46 -8.73 -17.36 0.89
C ARG A 46 -8.18 -16.72 -0.39
N HIS A 47 -8.61 -17.22 -1.55
CA HIS A 47 -8.22 -16.68 -2.86
C HIS A 47 -8.74 -15.25 -3.07
N THR A 48 -10.00 -15.00 -2.69
CA THR A 48 -10.57 -13.64 -2.76
C THR A 48 -9.88 -12.67 -1.80
N GLU A 49 -9.46 -13.10 -0.62
CA GLU A 49 -8.65 -12.24 0.26
C GLU A 49 -7.26 -11.94 -0.32
N MET A 50 -6.57 -12.92 -0.89
CA MET A 50 -5.28 -12.69 -1.56
C MET A 50 -5.44 -11.69 -2.71
N LEU A 51 -6.52 -11.81 -3.46
CA LEU A 51 -6.78 -10.98 -4.62
C LEU A 51 -7.20 -9.56 -4.22
N LYS A 52 -7.95 -9.37 -3.13
CA LYS A 52 -8.19 -8.05 -2.52
C LYS A 52 -6.89 -7.32 -2.16
N ARG A 53 -5.85 -8.03 -1.72
CA ARG A 53 -4.55 -7.42 -1.37
C ARG A 53 -3.80 -6.88 -2.58
N VAL A 54 -4.04 -7.42 -3.77
CA VAL A 54 -3.51 -6.90 -5.04
C VAL A 54 -4.40 -5.78 -5.57
N LEU A 55 -5.71 -5.92 -5.40
CA LEU A 55 -6.70 -4.98 -5.91
C LEU A 55 -6.61 -3.60 -5.24
N ILE A 56 -6.36 -3.53 -3.93
CA ILE A 56 -6.29 -2.26 -3.19
C ILE A 56 -5.12 -1.37 -3.64
N PRO A 57 -3.87 -1.88 -3.78
CA PRO A 57 -2.76 -1.12 -4.37
C PRO A 57 -3.09 -0.61 -5.78
N VAL A 58 -3.67 -1.46 -6.64
CA VAL A 58 -4.05 -1.06 -8.00
C VAL A 58 -5.09 0.05 -7.97
N PHE A 59 -6.08 -0.04 -7.06
CA PHE A 59 -7.07 1.02 -6.86
C PHE A 59 -6.43 2.33 -6.40
N ILE A 60 -5.49 2.30 -5.45
CA ILE A 60 -4.78 3.49 -4.98
C ILE A 60 -3.97 4.13 -6.11
N LEU A 61 -3.29 3.32 -6.92
CA LEU A 61 -2.56 3.79 -8.11
C LEU A 61 -3.50 4.49 -9.09
N LEU A 62 -4.65 3.91 -9.39
CA LEU A 62 -5.64 4.50 -10.28
C LEU A 62 -6.22 5.80 -9.68
N ALA A 63 -6.61 5.79 -8.40
CA ALA A 63 -7.21 6.93 -7.73
C ALA A 63 -6.28 8.14 -7.63
N LEU A 64 -4.97 7.92 -7.41
CA LEU A 64 -3.98 8.99 -7.30
C LEU A 64 -3.31 9.35 -8.64
N GLY A 65 -3.13 8.36 -9.53
CA GLY A 65 -2.49 8.58 -10.81
C GLY A 65 -3.41 9.24 -11.85
N THR A 66 -4.71 8.94 -11.83
CA THR A 66 -5.70 9.55 -12.75
C THR A 66 -5.73 11.08 -12.63
N PRO A 67 -5.92 11.69 -11.43
CA PRO A 67 -5.91 13.15 -11.32
C PRO A 67 -4.56 13.75 -11.72
N CYS A 68 -3.44 13.08 -11.40
CA CYS A 68 -2.11 13.55 -11.81
C CYS A 68 -1.97 13.67 -13.34
N ILE A 69 -2.40 12.64 -14.08
CA ILE A 69 -2.35 12.64 -15.56
C ILE A 69 -3.30 13.70 -16.12
N LEU A 70 -4.53 13.78 -15.58
CA LEU A 70 -5.51 14.78 -16.01
C LEU A 70 -4.98 16.20 -15.88
N PHE A 71 -4.35 16.55 -14.75
CA PHE A 71 -3.77 17.88 -14.54
C PHE A 71 -2.60 18.18 -15.48
N ILE A 72 -1.73 17.20 -15.77
CA ILE A 72 -0.62 17.42 -16.72
C ILE A 72 -1.15 17.60 -18.14
N VAL A 73 -2.13 16.79 -18.53
CA VAL A 73 -2.73 16.86 -19.87
C VAL A 73 -3.52 18.16 -20.03
N SER A 74 -4.34 18.55 -19.06
CA SER A 74 -5.09 19.82 -19.12
C SER A 74 -4.15 21.02 -19.22
N ALA A 75 -3.09 21.06 -18.40
CA ALA A 75 -2.10 22.13 -18.43
C ALA A 75 -1.35 22.19 -19.78
N ALA A 76 -1.02 21.03 -20.35
CA ALA A 76 -0.31 20.97 -21.61
C ALA A 76 -1.19 21.37 -22.81
N ILE A 77 -2.51 21.15 -22.74
CA ILE A 77 -3.47 21.61 -23.75
C ILE A 77 -3.63 23.13 -23.67
N GLU A 78 -3.84 23.67 -22.46
CA GLU A 78 -4.16 25.08 -22.25
C GLU A 78 -3.00 26.03 -22.59
N ASN A 79 -1.75 25.64 -22.29
CA ASN A 79 -0.58 26.50 -22.52
C ASN A 79 0.22 26.11 -23.78
N ASN A 80 -0.45 25.56 -24.79
CA ASN A 80 0.14 25.22 -26.10
C ASN A 80 1.40 24.32 -26.01
N GLY A 81 1.43 23.43 -25.01
CA GLY A 81 2.54 22.51 -24.75
C GLY A 81 3.58 22.98 -23.73
N THR A 82 3.42 24.17 -23.14
CA THR A 82 4.23 24.59 -21.96
C THR A 82 3.56 24.10 -20.67
N ILE A 83 4.36 23.76 -19.65
CA ILE A 83 3.84 23.25 -18.38
C ILE A 83 3.89 24.37 -17.36
N ASN A 84 2.73 24.80 -16.85
CA ASN A 84 2.66 25.77 -15.77
C ASN A 84 3.27 25.20 -14.48
N TYR A 85 4.05 26.03 -13.79
CA TYR A 85 4.74 25.67 -12.54
C TYR A 85 3.77 25.16 -11.46
N LEU A 86 2.58 25.77 -11.35
CA LEU A 86 1.55 25.34 -10.41
C LEU A 86 1.03 23.92 -10.71
N CYS A 87 0.76 23.61 -11.98
CA CYS A 87 0.31 22.29 -12.39
C CYS A 87 1.37 21.23 -12.09
N TYR A 88 2.65 21.53 -12.33
CA TYR A 88 3.76 20.64 -11.96
C TYR A 88 3.80 20.36 -10.45
N ARG A 89 3.63 21.39 -9.60
CA ARG A 89 3.59 21.21 -8.14
C ARG A 89 2.41 20.35 -7.68
N ILE A 90 1.23 20.57 -8.25
CA ILE A 90 0.02 19.80 -7.90
C ILE A 90 0.21 18.33 -8.31
N SER A 91 0.67 18.07 -9.52
CA SER A 91 0.97 16.70 -9.98
C SER A 91 2.05 16.02 -9.14
N PHE A 92 3.11 16.75 -8.76
CA PHE A 92 4.15 16.24 -7.87
C PHE A 92 3.60 15.87 -6.49
N PHE A 93 2.66 16.65 -5.95
CA PHE A 93 1.99 16.33 -4.69
C PHE A 93 1.27 14.97 -4.75
N PHE A 94 0.53 14.67 -5.81
CA PHE A 94 -0.13 13.36 -5.98
C PHE A 94 0.88 12.21 -6.09
N VAL A 95 1.99 12.41 -6.82
CA VAL A 95 3.06 11.40 -6.93
C VAL A 95 3.73 11.16 -5.58
N SER A 96 4.03 12.22 -4.84
CA SER A 96 4.60 12.13 -3.48
C SER A 96 3.64 11.43 -2.52
N LEU A 97 2.35 11.75 -2.58
CA LEU A 97 1.32 11.08 -1.78
C LEU A 97 1.25 9.58 -2.11
N GLY A 98 1.24 9.22 -3.40
CA GLY A 98 1.18 7.83 -3.85
C GLY A 98 2.41 7.02 -3.44
N THR A 99 3.61 7.59 -3.58
CA THR A 99 4.86 6.92 -3.18
C THR A 99 4.96 6.68 -1.67
N ASN A 100 4.34 7.53 -0.85
CA ASN A 100 4.29 7.33 0.61
C ASN A 100 3.16 6.37 1.05
N ILE A 101 1.97 6.47 0.45
CA ILE A 101 0.82 5.63 0.81
C ILE A 101 1.04 4.17 0.38
N MET A 102 1.67 3.95 -0.77
CA MET A 102 1.80 2.61 -1.32
C MET A 102 2.56 1.60 -0.43
N PRO A 103 3.76 1.90 0.11
CA PRO A 103 4.43 0.99 1.02
C PRO A 103 3.61 0.74 2.30
N ILE A 104 2.91 1.76 2.82
CA ILE A 104 2.03 1.62 3.98
C ILE A 104 0.89 0.64 3.67
N ALA A 105 0.24 0.80 2.52
CA ALA A 105 -0.83 -0.10 2.07
C ALA A 105 -0.31 -1.55 1.93
N ILE A 106 0.84 -1.76 1.29
CA ILE A 106 1.44 -3.10 1.11
C ILE A 106 1.74 -3.76 2.47
N ILE A 107 2.29 -2.99 3.42
CA ILE A 107 2.60 -3.46 4.77
C ILE A 107 1.33 -3.88 5.52
N LEU A 108 0.26 -3.08 5.44
CA LEU A 108 -1.00 -3.35 6.12
C LEU A 108 -1.76 -4.53 5.51
N LEU A 109 -1.69 -4.69 4.19
CA LEU A 109 -2.41 -5.71 3.44
C LEU A 109 -1.71 -7.08 3.48
N THR A 110 -0.39 -7.11 3.63
CA THR A 110 0.37 -8.35 3.65
C THR A 110 0.47 -8.90 5.09
N PRO A 111 -0.27 -9.96 5.46
CA PRO A 111 -0.29 -10.46 6.83
C PRO A 111 1.07 -10.94 7.31
N ASN A 112 1.90 -11.48 6.42
CA ASN A 112 3.25 -11.93 6.75
C ASN A 112 4.16 -10.75 7.15
N LEU A 113 4.04 -9.61 6.47
CA LEU A 113 4.76 -8.37 6.81
C LEU A 113 4.22 -7.77 8.11
N LYS A 114 2.90 -7.68 8.25
CA LYS A 114 2.26 -7.21 9.50
C LYS A 114 2.69 -8.05 10.71
N ALA A 115 2.71 -9.38 10.58
CA ALA A 115 3.16 -10.30 11.63
C ALA A 115 4.68 -10.15 11.89
N ALA A 116 5.50 -9.99 10.86
CA ALA A 116 6.94 -9.77 11.02
C ALA A 116 7.25 -8.46 11.77
N ILE A 117 6.53 -7.37 11.44
CA ILE A 117 6.65 -6.08 12.13
C ILE A 117 6.17 -6.18 13.57
N GLY A 118 5.03 -6.83 13.80
CA GLY A 118 4.51 -7.08 15.15
C GLY A 118 5.50 -7.84 16.02
N ARG A 119 6.10 -8.93 15.50
CA ARG A 119 7.13 -9.70 16.22
C ARG A 119 8.39 -8.89 16.51
N ARG A 120 8.86 -8.06 15.56
CA ARG A 120 10.00 -7.15 15.80
C ARG A 120 9.68 -6.10 16.87
N ARG A 121 8.45 -5.57 16.89
CA ARG A 121 7.99 -4.63 17.91
C ARG A 121 7.91 -5.28 19.29
N SER A 122 7.37 -6.50 19.40
CA SER A 122 7.32 -7.24 20.67
C SER A 122 8.71 -7.57 21.20
N ARG A 123 9.67 -7.98 20.34
CA ARG A 123 11.05 -8.27 20.76
C ARG A 123 11.78 -7.04 21.31
N LYS A 124 11.55 -5.84 20.74
CA LYS A 124 12.12 -4.59 21.25
C LYS A 124 11.57 -4.21 22.62
N ILE A 125 10.28 -4.47 22.89
CA ILE A 125 9.67 -4.17 24.18
C ILE A 125 10.25 -5.10 25.25
N THR A 126 10.33 -6.41 24.97
CA THR A 126 10.89 -7.38 25.93
C THR A 126 12.37 -7.12 26.25
N SER A 127 13.19 -6.70 25.28
CA SER A 127 14.61 -6.39 25.55
C SER A 127 14.79 -5.16 26.45
N ILE A 128 13.93 -4.15 26.33
CA ILE A 128 14.01 -2.94 27.16
C ILE A 128 13.54 -3.25 28.59
N THR A 129 12.50 -4.06 28.75
CA THR A 129 12.02 -4.48 30.08
C THR A 129 13.03 -5.37 30.81
N VAL A 130 13.71 -6.29 30.12
CA VAL A 130 14.74 -7.16 30.73
C VAL A 130 16.02 -6.38 31.09
N LEU A 131 16.34 -5.32 30.35
CA LEU A 131 17.47 -4.46 30.68
C LEU A 131 17.16 -3.55 31.89
N GLY A 132 15.93 -3.03 31.99
CA GLY A 132 15.50 -2.20 33.12
C GLY A 132 15.35 -2.95 34.45
N THR A 133 15.05 -4.25 34.43
CA THR A 133 14.96 -5.07 35.65
C THR A 133 16.33 -5.53 36.17
N LYS A 134 17.34 -5.64 35.31
CA LYS A 134 18.71 -6.00 35.73
C LYS A 134 19.48 -4.85 36.39
N THR A 135 19.06 -3.60 36.19
CA THR A 135 19.71 -2.43 36.81
C THR A 135 19.17 -2.10 38.21
N LEU A 136 18.14 -2.79 38.71
CA LEU A 136 17.52 -2.52 40.02
C LEU A 136 17.73 -3.61 41.07
N THR A 137 18.52 -4.64 40.80
CA THR A 137 18.99 -5.55 41.85
C THR A 137 20.40 -5.14 42.28
N VAL A 138 20.48 -4.04 43.04
CA VAL A 138 21.64 -3.77 43.89
C VAL A 138 21.66 -4.88 44.95
N PRO A 139 22.75 -5.65 45.10
CA PRO A 139 22.85 -6.63 46.17
C PRO A 139 22.93 -5.87 47.49
N THR A 140 21.85 -5.90 48.28
CA THR A 140 21.94 -5.63 49.72
C THR A 140 22.82 -6.71 50.32
N LEU A 141 24.08 -6.35 50.56
CA LEU A 141 25.06 -7.10 51.35
C LEU A 141 24.39 -7.59 52.63
N ASN A 142 24.25 -8.92 52.72
CA ASN A 142 23.89 -9.59 53.96
C ASN A 142 25.13 -9.54 54.86
N LEU A 143 25.18 -8.55 55.75
CA LEU A 143 26.13 -8.49 56.85
C LEU A 143 25.66 -9.47 57.93
N ASP A 144 25.99 -10.74 57.75
CA ASP A 144 26.08 -11.69 58.87
C ASP A 144 27.40 -11.42 59.59
N SER A 145 27.34 -10.64 60.67
CA SER A 145 28.38 -10.56 61.69
C SER A 145 27.88 -11.27 62.94
N GLY A 146 28.52 -12.40 63.25
CA GLY A 146 28.43 -13.08 64.53
C GLY A 146 29.16 -12.36 65.66
#